data_AF-A0AA37XB06-F1
#
_entry.id   AF-A0AA37XB06-F1
#
_cell.length_a   1.000
_cell.length_b   1.000
_cell.length_c   1.000
_cell.angle_alpha   90.00
_cell.angle_beta   90.00
_cell.angle_gamma   90.00
#
_symmetry.space_group_name_H-M   'P 1'
#
loop_
_entity.id
_entity.type
_entity.pdbx_description
1 polymer ?
#
loop_
_entity_poly.entity_id
_entity_poly.type
_entity_poly.pdbx_seq_one_letter_code
_entity_poly.pdbx_strand_id
1 'polypeptide(L)'
;MIQGERNNRWPRSAADLRSTTQCPSCFAPLTSSSCDVCGLDLTHPSAAGLAADSARIADLLDARERTIERMRAATFDRLVAPEAAPAGPAPAAAAGAAPPASRQRPSLRRTGFRLPSPRREPPDPTRGCRRPRRPHRAGPACSSGWS
;
A
#
# COMPACT_ATOMS: atom_id res chain seq x y z
N MET A 1 10.87 -3.60 -18.70
CA MET A 1 10.83 -2.25 -18.11
C MET A 1 9.64 -2.19 -17.17
N ILE A 2 9.88 -2.42 -15.88
CA ILE A 2 8.86 -2.40 -14.84
C ILE A 2 8.66 -0.94 -14.44
N GLN A 3 7.42 -0.46 -14.54
CA GLN A 3 7.02 0.92 -14.37
C GLN A 3 7.26 1.42 -12.94
N GLY A 4 8.47 1.92 -12.70
CA GLY A 4 8.90 2.60 -11.47
C GLY A 4 8.59 4.10 -11.44
N GLU A 5 7.72 4.60 -12.32
CA GLU A 5 7.32 6.01 -12.43
C GLU A 5 5.81 6.22 -12.16
N ARG A 6 5.20 5.39 -11.32
CA ARG A 6 3.90 5.71 -10.69
C ARG A 6 4.08 6.61 -9.45
N ASN A 7 5.10 7.48 -9.47
CA ASN A 7 5.40 8.36 -8.36
C ASN A 7 4.51 9.60 -8.45
N ASN A 8 3.59 9.69 -7.48
CA ASN A 8 3.04 10.93 -6.89
C ASN A 8 1.58 11.34 -7.20
N ARG A 9 0.67 10.41 -7.52
CA ARG A 9 -0.78 10.67 -7.47
C ARG A 9 -1.51 9.82 -6.45
N TRP A 10 -0.85 9.45 -5.36
CA TRP A 10 -1.58 8.93 -4.20
C TRP A 10 -2.22 10.11 -3.45
N PRO A 11 -3.49 10.00 -2.99
CA PRO A 11 -4.15 11.03 -2.19
C PRO A 11 -3.29 11.40 -0.97
N ARG A 12 -3.26 12.70 -0.63
CA ARG A 12 -2.52 13.20 0.53
C ARG A 12 -3.30 12.99 1.82
N SER A 13 -4.63 12.90 1.72
CA SER A 13 -5.53 12.69 2.84
C SER A 13 -6.74 11.83 2.44
N ALA A 14 -7.44 11.28 3.42
CA ALA A 14 -8.72 10.61 3.20
C ALA A 14 -9.81 11.56 2.65
N ALA A 15 -9.68 12.87 2.88
CA ALA A 15 -10.58 13.87 2.32
C ALA A 15 -10.46 13.97 0.79
N ASP A 16 -9.27 13.77 0.23
CA ASP A 16 -9.06 13.80 -1.23
C ASP A 16 -9.84 12.68 -1.92
N LEU A 17 -9.96 11.51 -1.28
CA LEU A 17 -10.73 10.37 -1.78
C LEU A 17 -12.24 10.56 -1.69
N ARG A 18 -12.71 11.42 -0.78
CA ARG A 18 -14.13 11.76 -0.60
C ARG A 18 -14.54 13.02 -1.37
N SER A 19 -13.58 13.68 -2.01
CA SER A 19 -13.84 14.93 -2.73
C SER A 19 -14.67 14.69 -3.99
N THR A 20 -15.77 15.42 -4.11
CA THR A 20 -16.58 15.46 -5.33
C THR A 20 -16.12 16.55 -6.31
N THR A 21 -15.15 17.38 -5.92
CA THR A 21 -14.60 18.47 -6.73
C THR A 21 -13.27 18.12 -7.38
N GLN A 22 -12.75 16.92 -7.12
CA GLN A 22 -11.52 16.38 -7.70
C GLN A 22 -11.78 15.09 -8.46
N CYS A 23 -11.02 14.87 -9.52
CA CYS A 23 -11.11 13.63 -10.30
C CYS A 23 -10.59 12.46 -9.46
N PRO A 24 -11.37 11.36 -9.28
CA PRO A 24 -10.96 10.24 -8.43
C PRO A 24 -9.77 9.43 -8.97
N SER A 25 -9.38 9.62 -10.24
CA SER A 25 -8.23 8.94 -10.86
C SER A 25 -6.95 9.78 -10.83
N CYS A 26 -7.06 11.07 -11.14
CA CYS A 26 -5.89 11.93 -11.32
C CYS A 26 -5.77 13.10 -10.33
N PHE A 27 -6.78 13.31 -9.48
CA PHE A 27 -6.90 14.39 -8.50
C PHE A 27 -6.86 15.82 -9.07
N ALA A 28 -7.04 15.97 -10.39
CA ALA A 28 -7.24 17.29 -10.99
C ALA A 28 -8.61 17.87 -10.59
N PRO A 29 -8.76 19.20 -10.44
CA PRO A 29 -10.06 19.82 -10.23
C PRO A 29 -11.06 19.44 -11.33
N LEU A 30 -12.30 19.14 -10.94
CA LEU A 30 -13.41 18.85 -11.85
C LEU A 30 -14.27 20.09 -12.08
N THR A 31 -14.53 20.38 -13.35
CA THR A 31 -15.45 21.44 -13.80
C THR A 31 -16.69 20.86 -14.50
N SER A 32 -16.67 19.56 -14.84
CA SER A 32 -17.75 18.85 -15.51
C SER A 32 -17.79 17.37 -15.08
N SER A 33 -18.75 16.61 -15.60
CA SER A 33 -18.86 15.17 -15.36
C SER A 33 -17.82 14.32 -16.11
N SER A 34 -16.98 14.93 -16.94
CA SER A 34 -15.82 14.28 -17.56
C SER A 34 -14.54 15.03 -17.21
N CYS A 35 -13.49 14.32 -16.85
CA CYS A 35 -12.22 14.95 -16.51
C CYS A 35 -11.41 15.31 -17.77
N ASP A 36 -11.17 16.59 -18.01
CA ASP A 36 -10.37 17.07 -19.16
C ASP A 36 -8.89 16.64 -19.12
N VAL A 37 -8.38 16.28 -17.92
CA VAL A 37 -6.98 15.90 -17.73
C VAL A 37 -6.71 14.42 -18.03
N CYS A 38 -7.61 13.53 -17.62
CA CYS A 38 -7.39 12.07 -17.78
C CYS A 38 -8.48 11.36 -18.58
N GLY A 39 -9.52 12.07 -19.01
CA GLY A 39 -10.61 11.53 -19.82
C GLY A 39 -11.59 10.63 -19.05
N LEU A 40 -11.52 10.57 -17.71
CA LEU A 40 -12.45 9.78 -16.93
C LEU A 40 -13.87 10.36 -17.01
N ASP A 41 -14.82 9.55 -17.45
CA ASP A 41 -16.24 9.89 -17.53
C ASP A 41 -16.98 9.41 -16.27
N LEU A 42 -17.51 10.37 -15.50
CA LEU A 42 -18.25 10.13 -14.27
C LEU A 42 -19.76 9.95 -14.51
N THR A 43 -20.23 10.07 -15.76
CA THR A 43 -21.62 9.74 -16.13
C THR A 43 -21.82 8.23 -16.32
N HIS A 44 -20.73 7.46 -16.39
CA HIS A 44 -20.77 6.01 -16.54
C HIS A 44 -21.50 5.37 -15.34
N PRO A 45 -22.35 4.33 -15.54
CA PRO A 45 -23.13 3.71 -14.47
C PRO A 45 -22.27 3.13 -13.32
N SER A 46 -21.02 2.78 -13.59
CA SER A 46 -20.06 2.30 -12.57
C SER A 46 -19.50 3.42 -11.67
N ALA A 47 -19.77 4.69 -11.96
CA ALA A 47 -19.26 5.82 -11.16
C ALA A 47 -19.76 5.78 -9.71
N ALA A 48 -21.00 5.34 -9.48
CA ALA A 48 -21.53 5.15 -8.13
C ALA A 48 -20.75 4.09 -7.33
N GLY A 49 -20.38 2.99 -7.99
CA GLY A 49 -19.52 1.95 -7.40
C GLY A 49 -18.13 2.48 -7.08
N LEU A 50 -17.52 3.22 -8.00
CA LEU A 50 -16.23 3.87 -7.78
C LEU A 50 -16.26 4.83 -6.59
N ALA A 51 -17.33 5.63 -6.44
CA ALA A 51 -17.47 6.54 -5.31
C ALA A 51 -17.58 5.79 -3.97
N ALA A 52 -18.33 4.67 -3.94
CA ALA A 52 -18.43 3.82 -2.75
C ALA A 52 -17.08 3.18 -2.38
N ASP A 53 -16.33 2.70 -3.36
CA ASP A 53 -14.99 2.14 -3.14
C ASP A 53 -14.03 3.22 -2.60
N SER A 54 -14.04 4.43 -3.18
CA SER A 54 -13.22 5.55 -2.71
C SER A 54 -13.55 5.92 -1.27
N ALA A 55 -14.83 5.97 -0.89
CA ALA A 55 -15.25 6.22 0.49
C ALA A 55 -14.74 5.13 1.45
N ARG A 56 -14.84 3.86 1.06
CA ARG A 56 -14.31 2.73 1.85
C ARG A 56 -12.80 2.79 2.01
N ILE A 57 -12.06 3.14 0.96
CA ILE A 57 -10.60 3.31 1.02
C ILE A 57 -10.25 4.47 1.96
N ALA A 58 -11.02 5.55 1.93
CA ALA A 58 -10.84 6.69 2.83
C ALA A 58 -11.03 6.27 4.31
N ASP A 59 -12.06 5.47 4.63
CA ASP A 59 -12.26 4.94 5.98
C ASP A 59 -11.09 4.06 6.45
N LEU A 60 -10.56 3.23 5.55
CA LEU A 60 -9.39 2.39 5.81
C LEU A 60 -8.12 3.22 6.04
N LEU A 61 -7.95 4.31 5.31
CA LEU A 61 -6.85 5.24 5.49
C LEU A 61 -6.91 5.91 6.87
N ASP A 62 -8.09 6.41 7.26
CA ASP A 62 -8.32 6.99 8.59
C ASP A 62 -8.08 5.97 9.73
N ALA A 63 -8.51 4.72 9.55
CA ALA A 63 -8.27 3.65 10.51
C ALA A 63 -6.78 3.31 10.65
N ARG A 64 -6.04 3.33 9.54
CA ARG A 64 -4.60 3.13 9.52
C ARG A 64 -3.87 4.26 10.24
N GLU A 65 -4.22 5.52 9.97
CA GLU A 65 -3.62 6.69 10.61
C GLU A 65 -3.80 6.64 12.13
N ARG A 66 -5.03 6.41 12.62
CA ARG A 66 -5.31 6.21 14.06
C ARG A 66 -4.49 5.07 14.68
N THR A 67 -4.22 4.02 13.93
CA THR A 67 -3.39 2.91 14.41
C THR A 67 -1.92 3.31 14.54
N ILE A 68 -1.38 4.03 13.56
CA ILE A 68 -0.02 4.56 13.60
C ILE A 68 0.15 5.56 14.74
N GLU A 69 -0.85 6.42 14.96
CA GLU A 69 -0.85 7.37 16.07
C GLU A 69 -0.78 6.67 17.43
N ARG A 70 -1.61 5.63 17.66
CA ARG A 70 -1.53 4.80 18.87
C ARG A 70 -0.16 4.15 19.07
N MET A 71 0.45 3.64 18.00
CA MET A 71 1.80 3.06 18.06
C MET A 71 2.85 4.10 18.46
N ARG A 72 2.77 5.30 17.89
CA ARG A 72 3.69 6.41 18.21
C ARG A 72 3.51 6.89 19.64
N ALA A 73 2.27 7.06 20.10
CA ALA A 73 1.96 7.44 21.47
C ALA A 73 2.53 6.40 22.47
N ALA A 74 2.23 5.12 22.27
CA ALA A 74 2.76 4.05 23.12
C ALA A 74 4.30 3.96 23.09
N THR A 75 4.94 4.33 21.98
CA THR A 75 6.40 4.41 21.90
C THR A 75 6.93 5.58 22.71
N PHE A 76 6.31 6.76 22.59
CA PHE A 76 6.67 7.94 23.36
C PHE A 76 6.51 7.72 24.87
N ASP A 77 5.41 7.11 25.31
CA ASP A 77 5.16 6.79 26.71
C ASP A 77 6.25 5.89 27.29
N ARG A 78 6.71 4.88 26.54
CA ARG A 78 7.83 4.01 26.97
C ARG A 78 9.17 4.74 27.05
N LEU A 79 9.40 5.75 26.22
CA LEU A 79 10.65 6.51 26.18
C LEU A 79 10.69 7.61 27.26
N VAL A 80 9.53 8.16 27.62
CA VAL A 80 9.42 9.25 28.61
C VAL A 80 9.12 8.70 30.01
N ALA A 81 8.55 7.50 30.13
CA ALA A 81 8.40 6.85 31.42
C ALA A 81 9.79 6.81 32.09
N PRO A 82 9.98 7.45 33.26
CA PRO A 82 11.17 7.21 34.03
C PRO A 82 11.23 5.71 34.27
N GLU A 83 12.37 5.09 33.98
CA GLU A 83 12.62 3.72 34.38
C GLU A 83 12.28 3.66 35.86
N ALA A 84 11.14 3.05 36.19
CA ALA A 84 10.77 2.80 37.56
C ALA A 84 11.94 1.95 38.06
N ALA A 85 12.82 2.60 38.84
CA ALA A 85 13.99 1.95 39.39
C ALA A 85 13.51 0.61 39.93
N PRO A 86 14.12 -0.53 39.54
CA PRO A 86 13.74 -1.80 40.11
C PRO A 86 13.75 -1.59 41.62
N ALA A 87 12.60 -1.79 42.27
CA ALA A 87 12.51 -1.75 43.71
C ALA A 87 13.63 -2.64 44.23
N GLY A 88 14.66 -2.00 44.81
CA GLY A 88 15.94 -2.65 45.03
C GLY A 88 15.73 -3.93 45.82
N PRO A 89 16.46 -5.02 45.52
CA PRO A 89 16.48 -6.14 46.45
C PRO A 89 16.92 -5.60 47.82
N ALA A 90 16.12 -5.90 48.85
CA ALA A 90 16.53 -5.71 50.24
C ALA A 90 17.96 -6.25 50.44
N PRO A 91 18.82 -5.60 51.25
CA PRO A 91 20.22 -5.93 51.31
C PRO A 91 20.42 -7.35 51.85
N ALA A 92 20.76 -8.28 50.96
CA ALA A 92 21.40 -9.54 51.31
C ALA A 92 22.90 -9.39 51.01
N ALA A 93 23.70 -9.81 51.98
CA ALA A 93 25.13 -9.57 52.10
C ALA A 93 25.97 -9.94 50.86
N ALA A 94 27.08 -9.22 50.74
CA ALA A 94 28.09 -9.37 49.71
C ALA A 94 28.66 -10.80 49.59
N ALA A 95 28.77 -11.30 48.36
CA ALA A 95 29.80 -12.25 47.96
C ALA A 95 30.03 -12.21 46.44
N GLY A 96 31.29 -12.00 46.05
CA GLY A 96 31.84 -12.53 44.79
C GLY A 96 31.83 -11.58 43.59
N ALA A 97 32.94 -10.88 43.40
CA ALA A 97 33.28 -10.23 42.14
C ALA A 97 33.55 -11.29 41.04
N ALA A 98 32.90 -11.13 39.88
CA ALA A 98 33.27 -11.77 38.61
C ALA A 98 33.20 -10.72 37.48
N PRO A 99 34.12 -10.72 36.51
CA PRO A 99 34.25 -9.66 35.51
C PRO A 99 33.03 -9.59 34.57
N PRO A 100 32.71 -8.41 33.99
CA PRO A 100 31.58 -8.27 33.11
C PRO A 100 31.83 -9.06 31.81
N ALA A 101 31.05 -10.12 31.62
CA ALA A 101 30.89 -10.76 30.34
C ALA A 101 30.51 -9.69 29.30
N SER A 102 31.36 -9.59 28.28
CA SER A 102 31.21 -8.73 27.12
C SER A 102 29.75 -8.58 26.71
N ARG A 103 29.27 -7.33 26.63
CA ARG A 103 28.02 -6.99 25.93
C ARG A 103 28.10 -7.53 24.52
N GLN A 104 27.57 -8.73 24.31
CA GLN A 104 27.36 -9.24 22.97
C GLN A 104 26.31 -8.33 22.35
N ARG A 105 26.73 -7.49 21.41
CA ARG A 105 25.79 -6.90 20.44
C ARG A 105 25.01 -8.08 19.86
N PRO A 106 23.66 -8.06 19.86
CA PRO A 106 22.93 -9.02 19.08
C PRO A 106 23.39 -8.84 17.65
N SER A 107 24.22 -9.77 17.18
CA SER A 107 24.44 -9.91 15.76
C SER A 107 23.08 -10.28 15.21
N LEU A 108 22.46 -9.32 14.52
CA LEU A 108 21.37 -9.62 13.61
C LEU A 108 21.95 -10.68 12.67
N ARG A 109 21.72 -11.95 13.00
CA ARG A 109 21.77 -13.02 12.03
C ARG A 109 20.76 -12.58 11.01
N ARG A 110 21.27 -11.94 9.96
CA ARG A 110 20.56 -11.70 8.73
C ARG A 110 20.31 -13.10 8.19
N THR A 111 19.27 -13.76 8.73
CA THR A 111 18.62 -14.88 8.07
C THR A 111 18.33 -14.36 6.70
N GLY A 112 19.14 -14.82 5.74
CA GLY A 112 19.00 -14.45 4.36
C GLY A 112 17.61 -14.89 3.95
N PHE A 113 16.69 -13.94 3.91
CA PHE A 113 15.42 -14.14 3.24
C PHE A 113 15.77 -14.28 1.77
N ARG A 114 15.98 -15.52 1.34
CA ARG A 114 16.21 -15.86 -0.06
C ARG A 114 14.88 -15.62 -0.74
N LEU A 115 14.73 -14.48 -1.39
CA LEU A 115 13.61 -14.22 -2.30
C LEU A 115 13.51 -15.42 -3.25
N PRO A 116 12.33 -16.05 -3.40
CA PRO A 116 12.14 -17.04 -4.44
C PRO A 116 12.45 -16.37 -5.78
N SER A 117 13.32 -16.99 -6.59
CA SER A 117 13.58 -16.51 -7.94
C SER A 117 12.25 -16.40 -8.68
N PRO A 118 11.99 -15.29 -9.40
CA PRO A 118 10.82 -15.23 -10.25
C PRO A 118 10.92 -16.38 -11.24
N ARG A 119 9.92 -17.28 -11.20
CA ARG A 119 9.76 -18.33 -12.19
C ARG A 119 9.71 -17.62 -13.53
N ARG A 120 10.68 -17.89 -14.42
CA ARG A 120 10.56 -17.45 -15.81
C ARG A 120 9.34 -18.15 -16.36
N GLU A 121 8.27 -17.39 -16.57
CA GLU A 121 7.12 -17.87 -17.30
C GLU A 121 7.60 -18.25 -18.71
N PRO A 122 7.28 -19.46 -19.22
CA PRO A 122 7.57 -19.78 -20.61
C PRO A 122 6.90 -18.73 -21.51
N PRO A 123 7.53 -18.34 -22.63
CA PRO A 123 6.94 -17.37 -23.55
C PRO A 123 5.56 -17.87 -23.98
N ASP A 124 4.53 -17.09 -23.68
CA ASP A 124 3.17 -17.32 -24.15
C ASP A 124 3.16 -17.27 -25.69
N PRO A 125 2.84 -18.38 -26.39
CA PRO A 125 2.82 -18.41 -27.85
C PRO A 125 1.76 -17.48 -28.46
N THR A 126 0.83 -16.95 -27.67
CA THR A 126 -0.22 -16.03 -28.16
C THR A 126 0.24 -14.57 -28.33
N ARG A 127 1.45 -14.22 -27.88
CA ARG A 127 2.00 -12.85 -27.94
C ARG A 127 2.24 -12.32 -29.38
N GLY A 128 2.08 -13.16 -30.39
CA GLY A 128 2.17 -12.82 -31.81
C GLY A 128 0.84 -12.42 -32.47
N CYS A 129 -0.32 -12.65 -31.83
CA CYS A 129 -1.60 -12.27 -32.41
C CYS A 129 -1.86 -10.77 -32.17
N ARG A 130 -1.13 -9.92 -32.91
CA ARG A 130 -1.54 -8.52 -33.11
C ARG A 130 -2.94 -8.54 -33.72
N ARG A 131 -3.94 -8.24 -32.89
CA ARG A 131 -5.30 -7.96 -33.32
C ARG A 131 -5.23 -6.77 -34.30
N PRO A 132 -5.65 -6.90 -35.57
CA PRO A 132 -5.71 -5.75 -36.46
C PRO A 132 -6.65 -4.71 -35.84
N ARG A 133 -6.21 -3.45 -35.81
CA ARG A 133 -7.06 -2.30 -35.52
C ARG A 133 -8.26 -2.36 -36.46
N ARG A 134 -9.46 -2.64 -35.93
CA ARG A 134 -10.70 -2.55 -36.70
C ARG A 134 -10.97 -1.08 -37.03
N PRO A 135 -11.08 -0.68 -38.31
CA PRO A 135 -11.90 0.47 -38.67
C PRO A 135 -13.38 0.13 -38.50
N HIS A 136 -14.19 1.17 -38.35
CA HIS A 136 -15.63 1.09 -38.08
C HIS A 136 -16.41 0.27 -39.12
N ARG A 137 -17.43 -0.44 -38.59
CA ARG A 137 -18.73 -0.84 -39.20
C ARG A 137 -18.90 -2.25 -39.83
N ALA A 138 -19.99 -2.89 -39.36
CA ALA A 138 -20.84 -3.96 -39.91
C ALA A 138 -20.41 -5.45 -39.83
N GLY A 139 -21.32 -6.29 -39.30
CA GLY A 139 -21.48 -7.71 -39.69
C GLY A 139 -21.12 -8.78 -38.65
N PRO A 140 -21.88 -9.90 -38.53
CA PRO A 140 -22.02 -10.68 -37.29
C PRO A 140 -21.03 -11.85 -37.08
N ALA A 141 -21.14 -12.40 -35.87
CA ALA A 141 -20.45 -13.49 -35.17
C ALA A 141 -19.74 -14.60 -35.98
N CYS A 142 -18.61 -15.04 -35.43
CA CYS A 142 -18.17 -16.44 -35.57
C CYS A 142 -17.91 -17.03 -34.17
N SER A 143 -18.64 -18.10 -33.92
CA SER A 143 -18.56 -19.09 -32.86
C SER A 143 -17.38 -20.06 -33.03
N SER A 144 -17.22 -20.96 -32.05
CA SER A 144 -16.39 -22.19 -31.97
C SER A 144 -14.99 -22.00 -31.37
N GLY A 145 -14.49 -22.84 -30.46
CA GLY A 145 -14.98 -24.08 -29.87
C GLY A 145 -13.89 -24.60 -28.92
N TRP A 146 -14.28 -25.20 -27.79
CA TRP A 146 -13.37 -25.89 -26.89
C TRP A 146 -13.22 -27.36 -27.31
N SER A 147 -11.99 -27.86 -27.29
CA SER A 147 -11.66 -29.27 -27.10
C SER A 147 -10.31 -29.33 -26.39
#